data_AF-A0A3C1KKN4-F1
#
_entry.id   AF-A0A3C1KKN4-F1
#
_cell.length_a   1.000
_cell.length_b   1.000
_cell.length_c   1.000
_cell.angle_alpha   90.00
_cell.angle_beta   90.00
_cell.angle_gamma   90.00
#
_symmetry.space_group_name_H-M   'P 1'
#
loop_
_entity.id
_entity.type
_entity.pdbx_description
1 polymer ?
#
loop_
_entity_poly.entity_id
_entity_poly.type
_entity_poly.pdbx_seq_one_letter_code
_entity_poly.pdbx_strand_id
1 'polypeptide(L)'
;MEGHLLAPMLEDEHPQYPFVALLVSGGHTQLVRVDGIGQYRLLGESLDDAAGEAFDKAAKMLGLPYPGGPHIARLAESGDAARFDFPRPMVNL
;
A
#
# COMPACT_ATOMS: atom_id res chain seq x y z
N MET A 1 -4.48 13.38 1.25
CA MET A 1 -5.25 12.12 1.15
C MET A 1 -6.22 12.13 -0.03
N GLU A 2 -7.16 13.08 -0.09
CA GLU A 2 -8.14 13.17 -1.19
C GLU A 2 -7.50 13.23 -2.58
N GLY A 3 -6.39 13.95 -2.76
CA GLY A 3 -5.66 13.98 -4.03
C GLY A 3 -5.13 12.60 -4.50
N HIS A 4 -4.71 11.73 -3.58
CA HIS A 4 -4.30 10.36 -3.94
C HIS A 4 -5.50 9.48 -4.32
N LEU A 5 -6.63 9.71 -3.66
CA LEU A 5 -7.88 8.98 -3.89
C LEU A 5 -8.52 9.36 -5.23
N LEU A 6 -8.39 10.61 -5.63
CA LEU A 6 -8.94 11.14 -6.89
C LEU A 6 -7.96 11.10 -8.07
N ALA A 7 -6.67 10.78 -7.85
CA ALA A 7 -5.69 10.71 -8.95
C ALA A 7 -6.13 9.76 -10.10
N PRO A 8 -6.69 8.55 -9.84
CA PRO A 8 -7.19 7.70 -10.92
C PRO A 8 -8.39 8.27 -11.68
N MET A 9 -9.08 9.30 -11.15
CA MET A 9 -10.19 9.97 -11.84
C MET A 9 -9.74 10.90 -12.96
N LEU A 10 -8.42 11.14 -13.08
CA LEU A 10 -7.84 11.93 -14.17
C LEU A 10 -7.59 11.11 -15.44
N GLU A 11 -7.67 9.79 -15.35
CA GLU A 11 -7.50 8.88 -16.49
C GLU A 11 -8.81 8.73 -17.28
N ASP A 12 -8.70 8.45 -18.58
CA ASP A 12 -9.87 8.23 -19.44
C ASP A 12 -10.75 7.08 -18.92
N GLU A 13 -10.12 6.00 -18.47
CA GLU A 13 -10.77 4.90 -17.76
C GLU A 13 -10.61 5.09 -16.25
N HIS A 14 -11.71 5.39 -15.57
CA HIS A 14 -11.74 5.63 -14.13
C HIS A 14 -12.85 4.82 -13.44
N PRO A 15 -12.69 4.50 -12.14
CA PRO A 15 -13.69 3.74 -11.42
C PRO A 15 -14.99 4.54 -11.25
N GLN A 16 -16.13 3.89 -11.50
CA GLN A 16 -17.44 4.46 -11.18
C GLN A 16 -17.73 4.34 -9.69
N TYR A 17 -18.48 5.29 -9.14
CA TYR A 17 -18.99 5.20 -7.76
C TYR A 17 -20.08 4.11 -7.63
N PRO A 18 -20.20 3.44 -6.46
CA PRO A 18 -19.24 3.44 -5.38
C PRO A 18 -18.05 2.51 -5.66
N PHE A 19 -16.86 2.85 -5.17
CA PHE A 19 -15.69 1.98 -5.23
C PHE A 19 -14.92 1.95 -3.90
N VAL A 20 -13.99 1.00 -3.78
CA VAL A 20 -13.06 0.89 -2.65
C VAL A 20 -11.68 1.27 -3.13
N ALA A 21 -11.06 2.24 -2.46
CA ALA A 21 -9.68 2.66 -2.68
C ALA A 21 -8.77 2.04 -1.63
N LEU A 22 -7.66 1.45 -2.07
CA LEU A 22 -6.53 1.07 -1.22
C LEU A 22 -5.45 2.16 -1.35
N LEU A 23 -5.34 3.01 -0.34
CA LEU A 23 -4.34 4.07 -0.27
C LEU A 23 -3.08 3.52 0.39
N VAL A 24 -2.02 3.33 -0.41
CA VAL A 24 -0.73 2.81 0.06
C VAL A 24 0.39 3.75 -0.33
N SER A 25 1.11 4.27 0.67
CA SER A 25 2.24 5.20 0.52
C SER A 25 3.29 4.96 1.61
N GLY A 26 4.32 5.81 1.66
CA GLY A 26 5.31 5.80 2.75
C GLY A 26 4.70 6.04 4.14
N GLY A 27 3.60 6.79 4.26
CA GLY A 27 3.01 7.16 5.55
C GLY A 27 1.53 6.80 5.73
N HIS A 28 0.93 6.10 4.76
CA HIS A 28 -0.48 5.71 4.84
C HIS A 28 -0.67 4.30 4.28
N THR A 29 -1.50 3.53 4.95
CA THR A 29 -2.05 2.26 4.45
C THR A 29 -3.49 2.18 4.92
N GLN A 30 -4.42 2.49 4.03
CA GLN A 30 -5.84 2.66 4.35
C GLN A 30 -6.74 2.05 3.29
N LEU A 31 -7.86 1.46 3.71
CA LEU A 31 -8.98 1.07 2.87
C LEU A 31 -10.10 2.10 3.06
N VAL A 32 -10.52 2.72 1.96
CA VAL A 32 -11.53 3.79 1.97
C VAL A 32 -12.63 3.44 0.98
N ARG A 33 -13.88 3.42 1.42
CA ARG A 33 -15.06 3.39 0.54
C ARG A 33 -15.35 4.80 0.05
N VAL A 34 -15.57 4.92 -1.24
CA VAL A 34 -15.85 6.19 -1.93
C VAL A 34 -17.20 6.09 -2.61
N ASP A 35 -18.18 6.80 -2.05
CA ASP A 35 -19.54 6.87 -2.60
C ASP A 35 -19.73 8.08 -3.54
N GLY A 36 -18.80 9.04 -3.54
CA GLY A 36 -18.79 10.26 -4.35
C GLY A 36 -17.67 11.21 -3.93
N ILE A 37 -17.50 12.33 -4.65
CA ILE A 37 -16.56 13.39 -4.23
C ILE A 37 -16.98 13.93 -2.87
N GLY A 38 -16.03 14.00 -1.93
CA GLY A 38 -16.25 14.39 -0.54
C GLY A 38 -17.00 13.36 0.31
N GLN A 39 -17.38 12.21 -0.26
CA GLN A 39 -18.12 11.15 0.43
C GLN A 39 -17.23 9.92 0.62
N TYR A 40 -16.39 10.01 1.66
CA TYR A 40 -15.38 8.99 1.98
C TYR A 40 -15.65 8.36 3.33
N ARG A 41 -15.60 7.03 3.38
CA ARG A 41 -15.68 6.25 4.62
C ARG A 41 -14.43 5.40 4.78
N LEU A 42 -13.66 5.66 5.83
CA LEU A 42 -12.56 4.77 6.22
C LEU A 42 -13.13 3.41 6.65
N LEU A 43 -12.66 2.34 5.99
CA LEU A 43 -13.02 0.95 6.30
C LEU A 43 -11.98 0.29 7.19
N GLY A 44 -10.72 0.71 7.09
CA GLY A 44 -9.63 0.21 7.90
C GLY A 44 -8.32 0.93 7.57
N GLU A 45 -7.38 0.88 8.50
CA GLU A 45 -6.04 1.41 8.33
C GLU A 45 -5.00 0.55 9.04
N SER A 46 -3.72 0.73 8.71
CA SER A 46 -2.65 0.11 9.48
C SER A 46 -2.74 0.54 10.95
N LEU A 47 -2.49 -0.42 11.85
CA LEU A 47 -2.41 -0.18 13.29
C LEU A 47 -0.99 0.23 13.73
N ASP A 48 0.00 -0.01 12.87
CA ASP A 48 1.41 0.19 13.13
C ASP A 48 2.11 0.90 11.95
N ASP A 49 2.88 0.17 11.15
CA ASP A 49 3.66 0.72 10.05
C ASP A 49 2.78 0.80 8.78
N ALA A 50 2.91 1.89 8.03
CA ALA A 50 2.43 1.90 6.65
C ALA A 50 3.26 0.92 5.80
N ALA A 51 2.68 0.37 4.75
CA ALA A 51 3.38 -0.60 3.90
C ALA A 51 4.67 -0.01 3.29
N GLY A 52 4.67 1.25 2.85
CA GLY A 52 5.88 1.89 2.35
C GLY A 52 6.98 1.99 3.42
N GLU A 53 6.63 2.35 4.65
CA GLU A 53 7.56 2.37 5.79
C GLU A 53 8.11 0.97 6.11
N ALA A 54 7.25 -0.06 6.09
CA ALA A 54 7.68 -1.45 6.30
C ALA A 54 8.70 -1.90 5.24
N PHE A 55 8.48 -1.54 3.97
CA PHE A 55 9.44 -1.78 2.90
C PHE A 55 10.77 -1.06 3.15
N ASP A 56 10.74 0.21 3.56
CA ASP A 56 11.97 0.97 3.81
C ASP A 56 12.75 0.44 5.02
N LYS A 57 12.07 0.02 6.09
CA LYS A 57 12.69 -0.61 7.27
C LYS A 57 13.32 -1.95 6.91
N ALA A 58 12.62 -2.80 6.15
CA ALA A 58 13.16 -4.06 5.67
C ALA A 58 14.41 -3.84 4.80
N ALA A 59 14.38 -2.82 3.93
CA ALA A 59 15.50 -2.51 3.04
C ALA A 59 16.73 -2.08 3.84
N LYS A 60 16.53 -1.26 4.88
CA LYS A 60 17.58 -0.86 5.82
C LYS A 60 18.19 -2.06 6.53
N MET A 61 17.38 -3.03 6.98
CA MET A 61 17.88 -4.26 7.60
C MET A 61 18.72 -5.11 6.64
N LEU A 62 18.42 -5.04 5.34
CA LEU A 62 19.18 -5.71 4.27
C LEU A 62 20.41 -4.90 3.79
N GLY A 63 20.67 -3.72 4.38
CA GLY A 63 21.78 -2.85 3.98
C GLY A 63 21.58 -2.13 2.65
N LEU A 64 20.33 -1.97 2.20
CA LEU A 64 20.00 -1.32 0.93
C LEU A 64 19.87 0.22 1.07
N PRO A 65 20.08 0.99 -0.02
CA PRO A 65 19.87 2.44 -0.01
C PRO A 65 18.42 2.87 0.21
N TYR A 66 18.23 4.11 0.67
CA TYR A 66 16.92 4.77 0.82
C TYR A 66 16.60 5.66 -0.40
N PRO A 67 15.33 5.70 -0.89
CA PRO A 67 14.16 4.93 -0.45
C PRO A 67 14.30 3.45 -0.83
N GLY A 68 13.98 2.58 0.13
CA GLY A 68 14.30 1.17 0.10
C GLY A 68 13.32 0.31 -0.68
N GLY A 69 12.04 0.72 -0.73
CA GLY A 69 10.98 -0.03 -1.43
C GLY A 69 11.33 -0.46 -2.86
N PRO A 70 11.78 0.46 -3.76
CA PRO A 70 12.18 0.11 -5.12
C PRO A 70 13.35 -0.88 -5.21
N HIS A 71 14.26 -0.88 -4.22
CA HIS A 71 15.36 -1.84 -4.18
C HIS A 71 14.90 -3.24 -3.80
N ILE A 72 14.02 -3.36 -2.80
CA ILE A 72 13.40 -4.65 -2.45
C ILE A 72 12.63 -5.21 -3.63
N ALA A 73 11.75 -4.41 -4.24
CA ALA A 73 10.90 -4.87 -5.34
C ALA A 73 11.73 -5.46 -6.50
N ARG A 74 12.82 -4.79 -6.88
CA ARG A 74 13.72 -5.26 -7.93
C ARG A 74 14.44 -6.55 -7.57
N LEU A 75 14.90 -6.71 -6.32
CA LEU A 75 15.55 -7.94 -5.89
C LEU A 75 14.58 -9.12 -5.85
N ALA A 76 13.33 -8.86 -5.45
CA ALA A 76 12.27 -9.85 -5.35
C ALA A 76 11.93 -10.50 -6.71
N GLU A 77 12.11 -9.80 -7.84
CA GLU A 77 11.89 -10.37 -9.19
C GLU A 77 12.79 -11.59 -9.49
N SER A 78 13.97 -11.64 -8.88
CA SER A 78 14.92 -12.76 -8.99
C SER A 78 14.91 -13.70 -7.79
N GLY A 79 14.03 -13.44 -6.81
CA GLY A 79 13.93 -14.21 -5.58
C GLY A 79 13.10 -15.48 -5.74
N ASP A 80 13.21 -16.35 -4.74
CA ASP A 80 12.33 -17.51 -4.59
C ASP A 80 11.24 -17.18 -3.55
N ALA A 81 10.01 -17.00 -4.04
CA ALA A 81 8.86 -16.66 -3.21
C ALA A 81 8.43 -17.77 -2.23
N ALA A 82 8.87 -19.02 -2.44
CA ALA A 82 8.55 -20.15 -1.57
C ALA A 82 9.64 -20.41 -0.50
N ARG A 83 10.75 -19.67 -0.54
CA ARG A 83 11.91 -19.91 0.34
C ARG A 83 11.62 -19.63 1.82
N PHE A 84 10.79 -18.63 2.11
CA PHE A 84 10.48 -18.18 3.47
C PHE A 84 8.98 -17.96 3.62
N ASP A 85 8.44 -18.39 4.75
CA ASP A 85 7.05 -18.13 5.13
C ASP A 85 6.98 -16.93 6.08
N PHE A 86 6.57 -15.78 5.53
CA PHE A 86 6.34 -14.58 6.34
C PHE A 86 4.89 -14.56 6.83
N PRO A 87 4.64 -14.16 8.09
CA PRO A 87 3.28 -14.06 8.59
C PRO A 87 2.49 -13.04 7.77
N ARG A 88 1.18 -13.26 7.67
CA ARG A 88 0.21 -12.26 7.19
C ARG A 88 -0.58 -11.75 8.40
N PRO A 89 -0.10 -10.71 9.11
CA PRO A 89 -0.82 -10.16 10.24
C PRO A 89 -2.26 -9.81 9.86
N MET A 90 -3.19 -9.94 10.81
CA MET A 90 -4.62 -9.61 10.65
C MET A 90 -5.43 -10.48 9.68
N VAL A 91 -4.84 -11.48 9.01
CA VAL A 91 -5.58 -12.37 8.07
C VAL A 91 -6.10 -13.64 8.74
N ASN A 92 -5.42 -14.15 9.76
CA ASN A 92 -5.79 -15.35 10.49
C ASN A 92 -5.95 -14.99 11.98
N LEU A 93 -7.18 -14.76 12.43
CA LEU A 93 -7.55 -14.60 13.85
C LEU A 93 -7.84 -15.95 14.49
#